data_AF-A0A0G4EDH0-F1
#
_entry.id   AF-A0A0G4EDH0-F1
#
_cell.length_a   1.000
_cell.length_b   1.000
_cell.length_c   1.000
_cell.angle_alpha   90.00
_cell.angle_beta   90.00
_cell.angle_gamma   90.00
#
_symmetry.space_group_name_H-M   'P 1'
#
loop_
_entity.id
_entity.type
_entity.pdbx_description
1 polymer ?
#
loop_
_entity_poly.entity_id
_entity_poly.type
_entity_poly.pdbx_seq_one_letter_code
_entity_poly.pdbx_strand_id
1 'polypeptide(L)'
;MYEELIDRDPTLATEERNDMNLVYRAALWAKGFYQQSFISSYLDLITQHGADMLAVDGIGYTPLHLAALRGSPYVADYLCRKLPADQIDRRTRHGKTPLATAAYWLDLDTQHLQDPDTPEAIKEEYRARIDNLKLIIHSLLRAGGDISTIPTATEERRRQLRLVLTEYATVLNELPIAVMSAVNAALAPHRSLAALLTPRLAVGPQEAPIFGWRMASYLFDMDAAQEAISETIGVRHSDMARRVCAAAEHFVKSAAYQASSNREVVGGTADVGGQMVRVPQLQCFVVGGVGGVGGRKMELREVVQRAILDEAAKWGLAGQIDNGFSKDVSGVQWGAVGWVERGRDGRETFRSLRLT
;
A
#
# COMPACT_ATOMS: atom_id res chain seq x y z
N MET A 1 19.79 -21.15 -15.04
CA MET A 1 19.73 -20.85 -16.49
C MET A 1 19.74 -19.35 -16.80
N TYR A 2 18.72 -18.54 -16.49
CA TYR A 2 18.79 -17.10 -16.80
C TYR A 2 19.84 -16.34 -15.99
N GLU A 3 19.98 -16.67 -14.69
CA GLU A 3 21.07 -16.15 -13.83
C GLU A 3 22.45 -16.50 -14.40
N GLU A 4 22.69 -17.78 -14.70
CA GLU A 4 23.97 -18.24 -15.29
C GLU A 4 24.29 -17.61 -16.64
N LEU A 5 23.28 -17.21 -17.43
CA LEU A 5 23.48 -16.53 -18.71
C LEU A 5 23.90 -15.08 -18.52
N ILE A 6 23.26 -14.36 -17.60
CA ILE A 6 23.60 -12.96 -17.29
C ILE A 6 24.93 -12.87 -16.54
N ASP A 7 25.26 -13.83 -15.69
CA ASP A 7 26.59 -13.94 -15.06
C ASP A 7 27.71 -14.13 -16.10
N ARG A 8 27.42 -14.85 -17.19
CA ARG A 8 28.37 -15.09 -18.28
C ARG A 8 28.45 -13.92 -19.25
N ASP A 9 27.34 -13.25 -19.52
CA ASP A 9 27.27 -12.09 -20.39
C ASP A 9 26.24 -11.07 -19.87
N PRO A 10 26.68 -10.11 -19.04
CA PRO A 10 25.82 -9.06 -18.52
C PRO A 10 25.18 -8.16 -19.59
N THR A 11 25.76 -8.10 -20.79
CA THR A 11 25.27 -7.22 -21.86
C THR A 11 23.91 -7.67 -22.41
N LEU A 12 23.56 -8.94 -22.19
CA LEU A 12 22.24 -9.49 -22.53
C LEU A 12 21.11 -8.77 -21.77
N ALA A 13 21.36 -8.27 -20.56
CA ALA A 13 20.35 -7.55 -19.79
C ALA A 13 19.91 -6.24 -20.48
N THR A 14 20.83 -5.61 -21.21
CA THR A 14 20.63 -4.38 -21.99
C THR A 14 20.29 -4.65 -23.46
N GLU A 15 20.05 -5.90 -23.86
CA GLU A 15 19.74 -6.23 -25.24
C GLU A 15 18.41 -5.60 -25.67
N GLU A 16 18.46 -4.84 -26.75
CA GLU A 16 17.29 -4.26 -27.41
C GLU A 16 17.08 -4.93 -28.76
N ARG A 17 15.85 -5.40 -29.01
CA ARG A 17 15.46 -5.93 -30.32
C ARG A 17 14.22 -5.21 -30.82
N ASN A 18 14.33 -4.53 -31.97
CA ASN A 18 13.30 -3.64 -32.52
C ASN A 18 12.90 -2.53 -31.53
N ASP A 19 13.88 -1.86 -30.91
CA ASP A 19 13.69 -0.81 -29.89
C ASP A 19 12.92 -1.27 -28.64
N MET A 20 12.86 -2.59 -28.40
CA MET A 20 12.22 -3.19 -27.22
C MET A 20 13.27 -3.86 -26.33
N ASN A 21 13.45 -3.35 -25.12
CA ASN A 21 14.29 -3.96 -24.12
C ASN A 21 13.60 -5.14 -23.40
N LEU A 22 14.33 -5.82 -22.52
CA LEU A 22 13.85 -7.01 -21.82
C LEU A 22 12.66 -6.75 -20.87
N VAL A 23 12.60 -5.58 -20.22
CA VAL A 23 11.47 -5.18 -19.36
C VAL A 23 10.20 -5.03 -20.21
N TYR A 24 10.34 -4.39 -21.37
CA TYR A 24 9.28 -4.22 -22.36
C TYR A 24 8.73 -5.58 -22.83
N ARG A 25 9.63 -6.53 -23.12
CA ARG A 25 9.25 -7.90 -23.51
C ARG A 25 8.55 -8.66 -22.38
N ALA A 26 9.01 -8.52 -21.14
CA ALA A 26 8.34 -9.11 -19.99
C ALA A 26 6.90 -8.58 -19.86
N ALA A 27 6.72 -7.26 -19.97
CA ALA A 27 5.40 -6.64 -19.94
C ALA A 27 4.48 -7.15 -21.08
N LEU A 28 5.05 -7.43 -22.25
CA LEU A 28 4.29 -7.89 -23.42
C LEU A 28 3.88 -9.37 -23.36
N TRP A 29 4.75 -10.23 -22.82
CA TRP A 29 4.62 -11.69 -22.94
C TRP A 29 4.32 -12.44 -21.64
N ALA A 30 4.61 -11.85 -20.47
CA ALA A 30 4.41 -12.54 -19.20
C ALA A 30 2.93 -12.93 -18.99
N LYS A 31 2.02 -11.99 -19.28
CA LYS A 31 0.59 -12.12 -19.00
C LYS A 31 0.39 -12.68 -17.57
N GLY A 32 -0.53 -13.63 -17.39
CA GLY A 32 -0.68 -14.42 -16.16
C GLY A 32 0.01 -15.79 -16.18
N PHE A 33 0.97 -16.03 -17.08
CA PHE A 33 1.55 -17.38 -17.26
C PHE A 33 2.64 -17.74 -16.26
N TYR A 34 3.24 -16.74 -15.62
CA TYR A 34 4.37 -16.92 -14.71
C TYR A 34 4.00 -16.52 -13.29
N GLN A 35 4.58 -17.18 -12.30
CA GLN A 35 4.39 -16.84 -10.89
C GLN A 35 5.02 -15.48 -10.57
N GLN A 36 4.45 -14.78 -9.58
CA GLN A 36 4.93 -13.47 -9.13
C GLN A 36 6.40 -13.48 -8.69
N SER A 37 6.82 -14.54 -7.99
CA SER A 37 8.21 -14.72 -7.53
C SER A 37 9.18 -14.76 -8.69
N PHE A 38 8.88 -15.57 -9.72
CA PHE A 38 9.69 -15.65 -10.93
C PHE A 38 9.79 -14.31 -11.65
N ILE A 39 8.66 -13.62 -11.86
CA ILE A 39 8.65 -12.30 -12.53
C ILE A 39 9.46 -11.28 -11.74
N SER A 40 9.32 -11.26 -10.40
CA SER A 40 10.06 -10.32 -9.55
C SER A 40 11.56 -10.61 -9.62
N SER A 41 11.98 -11.87 -9.46
CA SER A 41 13.40 -12.26 -9.55
C SER A 41 14.00 -11.99 -10.92
N TYR A 42 13.25 -12.27 -12.00
CA TYR A 42 13.70 -11.98 -13.36
C TYR A 42 13.88 -10.47 -13.60
N LEU A 43 12.91 -9.65 -13.16
CA LEU A 43 12.98 -8.20 -13.31
C LEU A 43 14.07 -7.58 -12.43
N ASP A 44 14.25 -8.05 -11.20
CA ASP A 44 15.36 -7.64 -10.33
C ASP A 44 16.71 -7.95 -10.98
N LEU A 45 16.87 -9.16 -11.54
CA LEU A 45 18.11 -9.55 -12.23
C LEU A 45 18.42 -8.63 -13.41
N ILE A 46 17.49 -8.46 -14.37
CA ILE A 46 17.79 -7.65 -15.56
C ILE A 46 17.98 -6.16 -15.21
N THR A 47 17.27 -5.63 -14.21
CA THR A 47 17.39 -4.21 -13.82
C THR A 47 18.68 -3.93 -13.04
N GLN A 48 19.13 -4.88 -12.20
CA GLN A 48 20.46 -4.82 -11.57
C GLN A 48 21.59 -4.76 -12.60
N HIS A 49 21.40 -5.40 -13.76
CA HIS A 49 22.33 -5.38 -14.87
C HIS A 49 22.03 -4.27 -15.91
N GLY A 50 21.23 -3.27 -15.56
CA GLY A 50 21.09 -2.03 -16.33
C GLY A 50 19.92 -1.98 -17.32
N ALA A 51 19.00 -2.94 -17.31
CA ALA A 51 17.80 -2.87 -18.14
C ALA A 51 16.92 -1.65 -17.77
N ASP A 52 16.58 -0.84 -18.77
CA ASP A 52 15.80 0.38 -18.56
C ASP A 52 14.31 0.08 -18.31
N MET A 53 13.79 0.47 -17.15
CA MET A 53 12.35 0.36 -16.83
C MET A 53 11.51 1.50 -17.43
N LEU A 54 12.16 2.58 -17.89
CA LEU A 54 11.54 3.82 -18.36
C LEU A 54 11.45 3.93 -19.88
N ALA A 55 11.93 2.91 -20.60
CA ALA A 55 11.92 2.89 -22.05
C ALA A 55 10.52 3.13 -22.62
N VAL A 56 10.45 3.79 -23.77
CA VAL A 56 9.20 4.10 -24.46
C VAL A 56 9.30 3.72 -25.93
N ASP A 57 8.21 3.17 -26.48
CA ASP A 57 8.14 2.88 -27.91
C ASP A 57 7.84 4.13 -28.76
N GLY A 58 7.75 3.93 -30.08
CA GLY A 58 7.43 4.98 -31.05
C GLY A 58 6.07 5.66 -30.87
N ILE A 59 5.18 5.16 -30.01
CA ILE A 59 3.87 5.76 -29.69
C ILE A 59 3.86 6.30 -28.24
N GLY A 60 4.96 6.12 -27.50
CA GLY A 60 5.11 6.56 -26.11
C GLY A 60 4.58 5.55 -25.09
N TYR A 61 4.39 4.28 -25.47
CA TYR A 61 4.06 3.23 -24.51
C TYR A 61 5.27 2.92 -23.64
N THR A 62 5.08 3.02 -22.32
CA THR A 62 6.02 2.48 -21.32
C THR A 62 5.75 0.98 -21.11
N PRO A 63 6.68 0.24 -20.47
CA PRO A 63 6.40 -1.12 -20.01
C PRO A 63 5.12 -1.25 -19.18
N LEU A 64 4.76 -0.22 -18.40
CA LEU A 64 3.54 -0.21 -17.61
C LEU A 64 2.27 -0.13 -18.48
N HIS A 65 2.31 0.62 -19.59
CA HIS A 65 1.22 0.61 -20.58
C HIS A 65 1.09 -0.74 -21.26
N LEU A 66 2.20 -1.41 -21.58
CA LEU A 66 2.16 -2.73 -22.17
C LEU A 66 1.60 -3.78 -21.21
N ALA A 67 1.99 -3.73 -19.94
CA ALA A 67 1.47 -4.63 -18.94
C ALA A 67 -0.06 -4.47 -18.82
N ALA A 68 -0.54 -3.21 -18.77
CA ALA A 68 -1.96 -2.86 -18.82
C ALA A 68 -2.67 -3.29 -20.12
N LEU A 69 -1.99 -3.22 -21.26
CA LEU A 69 -2.50 -3.66 -22.56
C LEU A 69 -2.62 -5.20 -22.63
N ARG A 70 -1.62 -5.94 -22.16
CA ARG A 70 -1.52 -7.40 -22.34
C ARG A 70 -2.08 -8.21 -21.17
N GLY A 71 -2.37 -7.57 -20.03
CA GLY A 71 -2.81 -8.28 -18.83
C GLY A 71 -1.65 -9.00 -18.14
N SER A 72 -0.53 -8.31 -17.93
CA SER A 72 0.65 -8.82 -17.21
C SER A 72 0.72 -8.28 -15.77
N PRO A 73 -0.07 -8.84 -14.81
CA PRO A 73 -0.28 -8.23 -13.51
C PRO A 73 0.98 -8.15 -12.67
N TYR A 74 1.81 -9.19 -12.67
CA TYR A 74 3.02 -9.22 -11.84
C TYR A 74 4.11 -8.28 -12.35
N VAL A 75 4.16 -8.02 -13.66
CA VAL A 75 5.06 -7.00 -14.22
C VAL A 75 4.56 -5.60 -13.86
N ALA A 76 3.26 -5.35 -13.97
CA ALA A 76 2.67 -4.07 -13.57
C ALA A 76 2.88 -3.79 -12.07
N ASP A 77 2.65 -4.78 -11.22
CA ASP A 77 2.89 -4.69 -9.77
C ASP A 77 4.34 -4.38 -9.43
N TYR A 78 5.30 -5.10 -10.04
CA TYR A 78 6.72 -4.84 -9.87
C TYR A 78 7.09 -3.41 -10.26
N LEU A 79 6.65 -2.97 -11.45
CA LEU A 79 6.92 -1.62 -11.94
C LEU A 79 6.29 -0.56 -11.03
N CYS A 80 5.06 -0.75 -10.57
CA CYS A 80 4.39 0.14 -9.62
C CYS A 80 5.14 0.30 -8.29
N ARG A 81 5.89 -0.74 -7.86
CA ARG A 81 6.71 -0.68 -6.65
C ARG A 81 8.05 0.01 -6.85
N LYS A 82 8.64 -0.06 -8.04
CA LYS A 82 10.01 0.42 -8.32
C LYS A 82 10.06 1.79 -9.01
N LEU A 83 9.01 2.17 -9.72
CA LEU A 83 8.95 3.43 -10.46
C LEU A 83 8.66 4.63 -9.55
N PRO A 84 9.22 5.82 -9.85
CA PRO A 84 8.84 7.05 -9.18
C PRO A 84 7.45 7.54 -9.62
N ALA A 85 6.85 8.41 -8.80
CA ALA A 85 5.46 8.88 -8.95
C ALA A 85 5.13 9.44 -10.34
N ASP A 86 6.06 10.20 -10.92
CA ASP A 86 5.91 10.87 -12.22
C ASP A 86 5.83 9.89 -13.41
N GLN A 87 6.23 8.63 -13.21
CA GLN A 87 6.20 7.59 -14.23
C GLN A 87 4.92 6.74 -14.21
N ILE A 88 4.15 6.77 -13.11
CA ILE A 88 2.90 6.00 -12.97
C ILE A 88 1.83 6.51 -13.95
N ASP A 89 1.69 7.83 -14.08
CA ASP A 89 0.70 8.49 -14.95
C ASP A 89 1.28 9.03 -16.26
N ARG A 90 2.45 8.52 -16.66
CA ARG A 90 3.06 8.92 -17.93
C ARG A 90 2.07 8.70 -19.08
N ARG A 91 1.97 9.66 -19.99
CA ARG A 91 1.00 9.63 -21.09
C ARG A 91 1.64 9.19 -22.39
N THR A 92 0.94 8.33 -23.13
CA THR A 92 1.24 8.04 -24.54
C THR A 92 1.03 9.29 -25.42
N ARG A 93 1.43 9.24 -26.69
CA ARG A 93 1.14 10.29 -27.69
C ARG A 93 -0.35 10.56 -27.88
N HIS A 94 -1.21 9.60 -27.53
CA HIS A 94 -2.67 9.75 -27.55
C HIS A 94 -3.25 10.25 -26.22
N GLY A 95 -2.41 10.66 -25.27
CA GLY A 95 -2.84 11.17 -23.97
C GLY A 95 -3.36 10.10 -22.99
N LYS A 96 -3.25 8.80 -23.33
CA LYS A 96 -3.68 7.70 -22.44
C LYS A 96 -2.61 7.42 -21.38
N THR A 97 -3.03 7.26 -20.12
CA THR A 97 -2.24 6.72 -19.01
C THR A 97 -2.28 5.19 -18.99
N PRO A 98 -1.43 4.50 -18.19
CA PRO A 98 -1.55 3.06 -17.99
C PRO A 98 -2.91 2.67 -17.39
N LEU A 99 -3.43 3.45 -16.44
CA LEU A 99 -4.74 3.21 -15.84
C LEU A 99 -5.88 3.33 -16.86
N ALA A 100 -5.86 4.38 -17.69
CA ALA A 100 -6.82 4.53 -18.78
C ALA A 100 -6.70 3.42 -19.84
N THR A 101 -5.51 2.84 -20.00
CA THR A 101 -5.27 1.71 -20.90
C THR A 101 -5.88 0.43 -20.32
N ALA A 102 -5.61 0.12 -19.05
CA ALA A 102 -6.20 -1.03 -18.36
C ALA A 102 -7.74 -0.97 -18.34
N ALA A 103 -8.30 0.21 -18.03
CA ALA A 103 -9.74 0.43 -18.02
C ALA A 103 -10.40 0.19 -19.39
N TYR A 104 -9.75 0.66 -20.48
CA TYR A 104 -10.23 0.43 -21.84
C TYR A 104 -10.28 -1.07 -22.20
N TRP A 105 -9.23 -1.82 -21.89
CA TRP A 105 -9.18 -3.25 -22.18
C TRP A 105 -10.10 -4.06 -21.28
N LEU A 106 -10.26 -3.67 -20.01
CA LEU A 106 -11.20 -4.31 -19.10
C LEU A 106 -12.64 -4.18 -19.64
N ASP A 107 -12.99 -2.97 -20.10
CA ASP A 107 -14.30 -2.69 -20.67
C ASP A 107 -14.55 -3.48 -21.97
N LEU A 108 -13.54 -3.54 -22.85
CA LEU A 108 -13.63 -4.27 -24.12
C LEU A 108 -13.77 -5.78 -23.89
N ASP A 109 -12.92 -6.37 -23.05
CA ASP A 109 -12.94 -7.81 -22.75
C ASP A 109 -14.24 -8.20 -22.02
N THR A 110 -14.77 -7.31 -21.16
CA THR A 110 -16.09 -7.52 -20.52
C THR A 110 -17.23 -7.54 -21.55
N GLN A 111 -17.19 -6.67 -22.56
CA GLN A 111 -18.18 -6.67 -23.64
C GLN A 111 -18.09 -7.94 -24.49
N HIS A 112 -16.87 -8.37 -24.86
CA HIS A 112 -16.68 -9.62 -25.60
C HIS A 112 -17.14 -10.85 -24.79
N LEU A 113 -16.94 -10.84 -23.48
CA LEU A 113 -17.43 -11.92 -22.61
C LEU A 113 -18.97 -12.01 -22.60
N GLN A 114 -19.66 -10.88 -22.72
CA GLN A 114 -21.14 -10.79 -22.73
C GLN A 114 -21.75 -11.09 -24.11
N ASP A 115 -20.94 -11.12 -25.16
CA ASP A 115 -21.39 -11.41 -26.52
C ASP A 115 -21.86 -12.88 -26.65
N PRO A 116 -23.12 -13.14 -27.05
CA PRO A 116 -23.63 -14.50 -27.22
C PRO A 116 -22.88 -15.28 -28.31
N ASP A 117 -22.30 -14.60 -29.30
CA ASP A 117 -21.62 -15.22 -30.44
C ASP A 117 -20.16 -15.58 -30.14
N THR A 118 -19.62 -15.15 -29.00
CA THR A 118 -18.25 -15.48 -28.61
C THR A 118 -18.15 -16.95 -28.15
N PRO A 119 -17.28 -17.78 -28.78
CA PRO A 119 -17.07 -19.17 -28.39
C PRO A 119 -16.59 -19.32 -26.94
N GLU A 120 -17.04 -20.36 -26.23
CA GLU A 120 -16.71 -20.55 -24.81
C GLU A 120 -15.20 -20.68 -24.54
N ALA A 121 -14.45 -21.31 -25.46
CA ALA A 121 -12.99 -21.40 -25.35
C ALA A 121 -12.31 -20.02 -25.30
N ILE A 122 -12.86 -19.03 -26.03
CA ILE A 122 -12.34 -17.65 -26.04
C ILE A 122 -12.84 -16.89 -24.80
N LYS A 123 -14.05 -17.20 -24.31
CA LYS A 123 -14.58 -16.61 -23.07
C LYS A 123 -13.70 -16.91 -21.86
N GLU A 124 -13.12 -18.10 -21.77
CA GLU A 124 -12.16 -18.43 -20.70
C GLU A 124 -10.89 -17.57 -20.77
N GLU A 125 -10.37 -17.30 -21.97
CA GLU A 125 -9.23 -16.39 -22.14
C GLU A 125 -9.58 -14.96 -21.70
N TYR A 126 -10.79 -14.47 -22.02
CA TYR A 126 -11.25 -13.16 -21.55
C TYR A 126 -11.44 -13.13 -20.04
N ARG A 127 -12.00 -14.18 -19.41
CA ARG A 127 -12.14 -14.26 -17.94
C ARG A 127 -10.77 -14.12 -17.26
N ALA A 128 -9.79 -14.92 -17.69
CA ALA A 128 -8.43 -14.85 -17.15
C ALA A 128 -7.77 -13.47 -17.37
N ARG A 129 -7.97 -12.86 -18.55
CA ARG A 129 -7.42 -11.54 -18.85
C ARG A 129 -8.12 -10.42 -18.06
N ILE A 130 -9.44 -10.51 -17.85
CA ILE A 130 -10.21 -9.59 -17.01
C ILE A 130 -9.68 -9.61 -15.58
N ASP A 131 -9.44 -10.79 -15.00
CA ASP A 131 -8.91 -10.90 -13.64
C ASP A 131 -7.50 -10.28 -13.54
N ASN A 132 -6.66 -10.53 -14.55
CA ASN A 132 -5.35 -9.89 -14.65
C ASN A 132 -5.44 -8.35 -14.77
N LEU A 133 -6.39 -7.84 -15.55
CA LEU A 133 -6.61 -6.40 -15.71
C LEU A 133 -7.10 -5.73 -14.41
N LYS A 134 -7.95 -6.41 -13.64
CA LYS A 134 -8.36 -5.93 -12.31
C LYS A 134 -7.18 -5.83 -11.35
N LEU A 135 -6.33 -6.85 -11.31
CA LEU A 135 -5.10 -6.83 -10.52
C LEU A 135 -4.18 -5.67 -10.92
N ILE A 136 -4.04 -5.39 -12.22
CA ILE A 136 -3.25 -4.25 -12.71
C ILE A 136 -3.86 -2.92 -12.27
N ILE A 137 -5.19 -2.78 -12.38
CA ILE A 137 -5.90 -1.59 -11.90
C ILE A 137 -5.65 -1.41 -10.39
N HIS A 138 -5.70 -2.48 -9.60
CA HIS A 138 -5.38 -2.40 -8.17
C HIS A 138 -3.96 -1.92 -7.92
N SER A 139 -2.96 -2.49 -8.61
CA SER A 139 -1.56 -2.07 -8.47
C SER A 139 -1.36 -0.60 -8.86
N LEU A 140 -1.98 -0.14 -9.95
CA LEU A 140 -1.93 1.26 -10.39
C LEU A 140 -2.58 2.22 -9.40
N LEU A 141 -3.76 1.86 -8.88
CA LEU A 141 -4.48 2.66 -7.88
C LEU A 141 -3.71 2.71 -6.55
N ARG A 142 -3.11 1.58 -6.14
CA ARG A 142 -2.20 1.54 -4.98
C ARG A 142 -0.98 2.43 -5.21
N ALA A 143 -0.43 2.47 -6.42
CA ALA A 143 0.68 3.35 -6.78
C ALA A 143 0.29 4.82 -6.98
N GLY A 144 -0.98 5.20 -6.74
CA GLY A 144 -1.43 6.59 -6.83
C GLY A 144 -1.80 7.05 -8.24
N GLY A 145 -2.10 6.13 -9.16
CA GLY A 145 -2.54 6.47 -10.51
C GLY A 145 -3.80 7.33 -10.51
N ASP A 146 -3.77 8.43 -11.26
CA ASP A 146 -4.82 9.45 -11.24
C ASP A 146 -6.05 9.02 -12.06
N ILE A 147 -7.13 8.70 -11.34
CA ILE A 147 -8.43 8.32 -11.90
C ILE A 147 -9.04 9.46 -12.73
N SER A 148 -8.72 10.73 -12.42
CA SER A 148 -9.28 11.90 -13.13
C SER A 148 -8.81 11.98 -14.59
N THR A 149 -7.74 11.22 -14.93
CA THR A 149 -7.21 11.15 -16.29
C THR A 149 -8.12 10.37 -17.25
N ILE A 150 -9.08 9.59 -16.75
CA ILE A 150 -10.06 8.89 -17.59
C ILE A 150 -11.14 9.90 -18.00
N PRO A 151 -11.24 10.29 -19.30
CA PRO A 151 -12.19 11.31 -19.73
C PRO A 151 -13.64 10.90 -19.44
N THR A 152 -14.58 11.83 -19.32
CA THR A 152 -16.01 11.53 -19.10
C THR A 152 -16.91 11.95 -20.27
N ALA A 153 -16.29 12.30 -21.40
CA ALA A 153 -16.94 12.90 -22.56
C ALA A 153 -17.92 11.95 -23.27
N THR A 154 -17.62 10.65 -23.34
CA THR A 154 -18.47 9.64 -24.00
C THR A 154 -18.98 8.62 -22.99
N GLU A 155 -20.08 7.94 -23.32
CA GLU A 155 -20.66 6.92 -22.43
C GLU A 155 -19.71 5.73 -22.23
N GLU A 156 -18.97 5.34 -23.27
CA GLU A 156 -17.91 4.33 -23.17
C GLU A 156 -16.88 4.69 -22.10
N ARG A 157 -16.47 5.96 -22.05
CA ARG A 157 -15.51 6.42 -21.06
C ARG A 157 -16.10 6.50 -19.65
N ARG A 158 -17.37 6.87 -19.50
CA ARG A 158 -18.08 6.80 -18.21
C ARG A 158 -18.19 5.35 -17.73
N ARG A 159 -18.42 4.40 -18.63
CA ARG A 159 -18.43 2.97 -18.32
C ARG A 159 -17.07 2.48 -17.84
N GLN A 160 -15.98 2.84 -18.53
CA GLN A 160 -14.60 2.56 -18.11
C GLN A 160 -14.32 3.13 -16.71
N LEU A 161 -14.72 4.38 -16.46
CA LEU A 161 -14.56 5.01 -15.14
C LEU A 161 -15.34 4.26 -14.05
N ARG A 162 -16.59 3.85 -14.31
CA ARG A 162 -17.39 3.05 -13.35
C ARG A 162 -16.68 1.75 -12.97
N LEU A 163 -16.08 1.05 -13.93
CA LEU A 163 -15.31 -0.17 -13.66
C LEU A 163 -14.11 0.11 -12.73
N VAL A 164 -13.33 1.15 -13.03
CA VAL A 164 -12.18 1.55 -12.19
C VAL A 164 -12.62 1.95 -10.78
N LEU A 165 -13.75 2.67 -10.65
CA LEU A 165 -14.28 3.08 -9.35
C LEU A 165 -14.73 1.88 -8.50
N THR A 166 -15.33 0.86 -9.10
CA THR A 166 -15.64 -0.41 -8.42
C THR A 166 -14.38 -1.09 -7.91
N GLU A 167 -13.35 -1.19 -8.75
CA GLU A 167 -12.05 -1.76 -8.35
C GLU A 167 -11.28 -0.87 -7.36
N TYR A 168 -11.57 0.44 -7.30
CA TYR A 168 -10.97 1.30 -6.28
C TYR A 168 -11.61 1.10 -4.92
N ALA A 169 -12.93 0.88 -4.88
CA ALA A 169 -13.62 0.55 -3.64
C ALA A 169 -13.08 -0.75 -3.00
N THR A 170 -12.73 -1.76 -3.80
CA THR A 170 -12.11 -2.99 -3.28
C THR A 170 -10.73 -2.71 -2.67
N VAL A 171 -9.87 -1.95 -3.35
CA VAL A 171 -8.55 -1.52 -2.82
C VAL A 171 -8.70 -0.77 -1.49
N LEU A 172 -9.65 0.17 -1.39
CA LEU A 172 -9.92 0.93 -0.17
C LEU A 172 -10.46 0.05 0.97
N ASN A 173 -11.22 -1.00 0.65
CA ASN A 173 -11.75 -1.93 1.64
C ASN A 173 -10.69 -2.91 2.18
N GLU A 174 -9.69 -3.26 1.37
CA GLU A 174 -8.58 -4.13 1.79
C GLU A 174 -7.51 -3.38 2.61
N LEU A 175 -7.40 -2.06 2.42
CA LEU A 175 -6.33 -1.25 3.01
C LEU A 175 -6.23 -1.33 4.55
N PRO A 176 -7.32 -1.27 5.34
CA PRO A 176 -7.21 -1.35 6.80
C PRO A 176 -6.58 -2.66 7.30
N ILE A 177 -6.91 -3.78 6.65
CA ILE A 177 -6.34 -5.09 7.00
C ILE A 177 -4.85 -5.10 6.70
N ALA A 178 -4.44 -4.59 5.52
CA ALA A 178 -3.04 -4.47 5.15
C ALA A 178 -2.26 -3.63 6.16
N VAL A 179 -2.80 -2.48 6.59
CA VAL A 179 -2.16 -1.60 7.58
C VAL A 179 -2.00 -2.28 8.93
N MET A 180 -3.04 -2.93 9.44
CA MET A 180 -2.94 -3.62 10.73
C MET A 180 -1.99 -4.82 10.66
N SER A 181 -1.96 -5.52 9.52
CA SER A 181 -1.00 -6.60 9.27
C SER A 181 0.44 -6.08 9.27
N ALA A 182 0.70 -4.98 8.54
CA ALA A 182 2.02 -4.34 8.46
C ALA A 182 2.56 -3.93 9.83
N VAL A 183 1.73 -3.24 10.63
CA VAL A 183 2.10 -2.82 12.00
C VAL A 183 2.35 -4.02 12.91
N ASN A 184 1.56 -5.07 12.79
CA ASN A 184 1.75 -6.29 13.59
C ASN A 184 3.03 -7.04 13.21
N ALA A 185 3.33 -7.12 11.92
CA ALA A 185 4.55 -7.72 11.41
C ALA A 185 5.78 -6.91 11.86
N ALA A 186 5.73 -5.58 11.76
CA ALA A 186 6.80 -4.68 12.20
C ALA A 186 7.10 -4.81 13.70
N LEU A 187 6.06 -5.00 14.54
CA LEU A 187 6.23 -5.19 15.99
C LEU A 187 6.53 -6.65 16.39
N ALA A 188 6.46 -7.62 15.48
CA ALA A 188 6.63 -9.02 15.81
C ALA A 188 8.02 -9.34 16.41
N PRO A 189 9.16 -8.84 15.85
CA PRO A 189 10.47 -9.07 16.44
C PRO A 189 10.58 -8.50 17.86
N HIS A 190 10.04 -7.29 18.07
CA HIS A 190 10.01 -6.63 19.39
C HIS A 190 9.21 -7.45 20.41
N ARG A 191 8.02 -7.90 20.04
CA ARG A 191 7.14 -8.72 20.90
C ARG A 191 7.79 -10.04 21.28
N SER A 192 8.41 -10.72 20.33
CA SER A 192 9.12 -11.99 20.54
C SER A 192 10.30 -11.83 21.50
N LEU A 193 11.10 -10.77 21.31
CA LEU A 193 12.23 -10.48 22.19
C LEU A 193 11.78 -10.13 23.61
N ALA A 194 10.76 -9.27 23.75
CA ALA A 194 10.20 -8.93 25.07
C ALA A 194 9.67 -10.16 25.80
N ALA A 195 8.97 -11.06 25.09
CA ALA A 195 8.45 -12.31 25.64
C ALA A 195 9.57 -13.27 26.09
N LEU A 196 10.72 -13.27 25.39
CA LEU A 196 11.89 -14.08 25.76
C LEU A 196 12.65 -13.51 26.96
N LEU A 197 12.73 -12.18 27.09
CA LEU A 197 13.42 -11.50 28.19
C LEU A 197 12.61 -11.54 29.49
N THR A 198 11.31 -11.26 29.42
CA THR A 198 10.41 -11.11 30.59
C THR A 198 10.57 -12.20 31.65
N PRO A 199 10.49 -13.51 31.35
CA PRO A 199 10.58 -14.56 32.37
C PRO A 199 11.98 -14.76 32.96
N ARG A 200 13.00 -14.09 32.41
CA ARG A 200 14.40 -14.21 32.85
C ARG A 200 14.84 -13.06 33.77
N LEU A 201 13.95 -12.10 34.01
CA LEU A 201 14.25 -10.94 34.85
C LEU A 201 13.99 -11.26 36.32
N ALA A 202 14.96 -10.96 37.18
CA ALA A 202 14.84 -11.08 38.63
C ALA A 202 14.08 -9.88 39.24
N VAL A 203 12.87 -9.60 38.75
CA VAL A 203 11.99 -8.50 39.18
C VAL A 203 10.57 -9.03 39.43
N GLY A 204 9.70 -8.22 40.03
CA GLY A 204 8.33 -8.65 40.34
C GLY A 204 7.52 -9.03 39.09
N PRO A 205 6.52 -9.91 39.18
CA PRO A 205 5.74 -10.39 38.03
C PRO A 205 4.96 -9.26 37.31
N GLN A 206 4.67 -8.15 38.00
CA GLN A 206 4.03 -6.96 37.42
C GLN A 206 5.05 -6.04 36.71
N GLU A 207 6.31 -6.08 37.13
CA GLU A 207 7.38 -5.21 36.63
C GLU A 207 8.12 -5.88 35.46
N ALA A 208 8.24 -7.20 35.48
CA ALA A 208 8.96 -7.97 34.47
C ALA A 208 8.51 -7.69 33.03
N PRO A 209 7.19 -7.58 32.72
CA PRO A 209 6.75 -7.23 31.37
C PRO A 209 7.19 -5.83 30.93
N ILE A 210 7.24 -4.88 31.87
CA ILE A 210 7.63 -3.49 31.60
C ILE A 210 9.12 -3.42 31.27
N PHE A 211 9.95 -4.04 32.11
CA PHE A 211 11.39 -4.10 31.88
C PHE A 211 11.73 -4.92 30.63
N GLY A 212 11.07 -6.06 30.40
CA GLY A 212 11.26 -6.88 29.21
C GLY A 212 10.92 -6.13 27.92
N TRP A 213 9.80 -5.39 27.91
CA TRP A 213 9.41 -4.53 26.80
C TRP A 213 10.43 -3.40 26.57
N ARG A 214 10.86 -2.72 27.64
CA ARG A 214 11.84 -1.64 27.54
C ARG A 214 13.20 -2.14 27.06
N MET A 215 13.64 -3.32 27.50
CA MET A 215 14.89 -3.93 27.03
C MET A 215 14.81 -4.28 25.55
N ALA A 216 13.69 -4.83 25.09
CA ALA A 216 13.48 -5.14 23.67
C ALA A 216 13.54 -3.88 22.79
N SER A 217 13.12 -2.72 23.31
CA SER A 217 13.13 -1.45 22.56
C SER A 217 14.54 -0.99 22.18
N TYR A 218 15.57 -1.34 22.96
CA TYR A 218 16.96 -0.99 22.64
C TYR A 218 17.53 -1.76 21.44
N LEU A 219 16.93 -2.90 21.08
CA LEU A 219 17.35 -3.73 19.95
C LEU A 219 16.36 -3.62 18.78
N PHE A 220 15.41 -2.67 18.85
CA PHE A 220 14.42 -2.49 17.81
C PHE A 220 15.00 -1.72 16.63
N ASP A 221 15.06 -2.37 15.47
CA ASP A 221 15.45 -1.74 14.22
C ASP A 221 14.24 -0.98 13.63
N MET A 222 14.20 0.33 13.87
CA MET A 222 13.12 1.18 13.38
C MET A 222 13.18 1.35 11.85
N ASP A 223 14.37 1.40 11.26
CA ASP A 223 14.53 1.64 9.83
C ASP A 223 14.01 0.44 9.03
N ALA A 224 14.39 -0.78 9.44
CA ALA A 224 13.86 -2.01 8.86
C ALA A 224 12.33 -2.13 9.07
N ALA A 225 11.82 -1.69 10.23
CA ALA A 225 10.38 -1.68 10.48
C ALA A 225 9.64 -0.70 9.56
N GLN A 226 10.15 0.50 9.32
CA GLN A 226 9.53 1.48 8.42
C GLN A 226 9.52 1.00 6.97
N GLU A 227 10.60 0.39 6.51
CA GLU A 227 10.69 -0.20 5.17
C GLU A 227 9.65 -1.32 5.00
N ALA A 228 9.57 -2.24 5.96
CA ALA A 228 8.59 -3.33 5.95
C ALA A 228 7.14 -2.83 6.00
N ILE A 229 6.86 -1.75 6.75
CA ILE A 229 5.53 -1.13 6.81
C ILE A 229 5.15 -0.56 5.43
N SER A 230 6.04 0.23 4.84
CA SER A 230 5.82 0.85 3.53
C SER A 230 5.64 -0.19 2.42
N GLU A 231 6.40 -1.29 2.48
CA GLU A 231 6.26 -2.39 1.54
C GLU A 231 4.93 -3.14 1.72
N THR A 232 4.55 -3.48 2.95
CA THR A 232 3.35 -4.29 3.24
C THR A 232 2.05 -3.51 3.01
N ILE A 233 2.00 -2.22 3.36
CA ILE A 233 0.82 -1.38 3.13
C ILE A 233 0.55 -1.24 1.62
N GLY A 234 1.61 -1.17 0.82
CA GLY A 234 1.53 -1.24 -0.64
C GLY A 234 0.93 -0.02 -1.34
N VAL A 235 0.39 0.98 -0.63
CA VAL A 235 -0.07 2.24 -1.22
C VAL A 235 1.04 3.29 -1.25
N ARG A 236 1.13 4.04 -2.36
CA ARG A 236 2.22 4.98 -2.67
C ARG A 236 1.67 6.21 -3.39
N HIS A 237 2.49 7.27 -3.46
CA HIS A 237 2.31 8.48 -4.28
C HIS A 237 0.98 9.24 -4.17
N SER A 238 0.18 8.99 -3.13
CA SER A 238 -1.06 9.73 -2.85
C SER A 238 -1.03 10.40 -1.47
N ASP A 239 -1.88 11.42 -1.28
CA ASP A 239 -2.10 12.03 0.04
C ASP A 239 -2.55 11.00 1.08
N MET A 240 -3.46 10.09 0.69
CA MET A 240 -3.95 9.02 1.56
C MET A 240 -2.79 8.10 1.97
N ALA A 241 -1.97 7.65 1.01
CA ALA A 241 -0.82 6.80 1.27
C ALA A 241 0.15 7.45 2.26
N ARG A 242 0.54 8.72 2.04
CA ARG A 242 1.42 9.45 2.96
C ARG A 242 0.87 9.50 4.38
N ARG A 243 -0.43 9.77 4.54
CA ARG A 243 -1.09 9.82 5.87
C ARG A 243 -1.11 8.45 6.54
N VAL A 244 -1.48 7.41 5.81
CA VAL A 244 -1.61 6.05 6.33
C VAL A 244 -0.24 5.48 6.73
N CYS A 245 0.78 5.63 5.88
CA CYS A 245 2.15 5.20 6.20
C CYS A 245 2.71 5.97 7.41
N ALA A 246 2.60 7.30 7.42
CA ALA A 246 3.06 8.11 8.56
C ALA A 246 2.37 7.73 9.88
N ALA A 247 1.06 7.45 9.84
CA ALA A 247 0.34 6.97 11.01
C ALA A 247 0.84 5.57 11.45
N ALA A 248 1.01 4.62 10.52
CA ALA A 248 1.50 3.30 10.84
C ALA A 248 2.91 3.33 11.45
N GLU A 249 3.82 4.10 10.86
CA GLU A 249 5.19 4.30 11.36
C GLU A 249 5.21 4.95 12.73
N HIS A 250 4.43 6.02 12.93
CA HIS A 250 4.31 6.65 14.24
C HIS A 250 3.77 5.69 15.29
N PHE A 251 2.75 4.91 14.95
CA PHE A 251 2.18 3.92 15.87
C PHE A 251 3.24 2.89 16.29
N VAL A 252 4.05 2.38 15.36
CA VAL A 252 5.13 1.43 15.66
C VAL A 252 6.20 2.09 16.54
N LYS A 253 6.59 3.33 16.25
CA LYS A 253 7.52 4.11 17.08
C LYS A 253 6.99 4.30 18.50
N SER A 254 5.74 4.70 18.66
CA SER A 254 5.10 4.86 19.98
C SER A 254 4.99 3.52 20.70
N ALA A 255 4.62 2.45 20.00
CA ALA A 255 4.51 1.12 20.60
C ALA A 255 5.86 0.57 21.10
N ALA A 256 6.95 0.80 20.34
CA ALA A 256 8.28 0.35 20.74
C ALA A 256 8.88 1.19 21.87
N TYR A 257 8.79 2.53 21.78
CA TYR A 257 9.58 3.43 22.64
C TYR A 257 8.80 4.13 23.75
N GLN A 258 7.48 4.25 23.64
CA GLN A 258 6.65 4.99 24.59
C GLN A 258 5.74 4.07 25.40
N ALA A 259 5.23 2.99 24.81
CA ALA A 259 4.41 2.02 25.53
C ALA A 259 5.24 1.24 26.56
N SER A 260 4.58 0.89 27.66
CA SER A 260 5.15 0.12 28.76
C SER A 260 4.98 -1.38 28.60
N SER A 261 4.07 -1.85 27.73
CA SER A 261 3.83 -3.27 27.52
C SER A 261 3.03 -3.54 26.24
N ASN A 262 3.04 -4.80 25.78
CA ASN A 262 2.18 -5.24 24.67
C ASN A 262 0.68 -5.03 24.96
N ARG A 263 0.27 -5.10 26.24
CA ARG A 263 -1.13 -4.91 26.65
C ARG A 263 -1.61 -3.48 26.38
N GLU A 264 -0.73 -2.50 26.59
CA GLU A 264 -1.00 -1.09 26.25
C GLU A 264 -1.13 -0.89 24.73
N VAL A 265 -0.34 -1.63 23.94
CA VAL A 265 -0.36 -1.55 22.48
C VAL A 265 -1.64 -2.15 21.89
N VAL A 266 -1.99 -3.36 22.30
CA VAL A 266 -3.10 -4.14 21.71
C VAL A 266 -4.44 -3.78 22.36
N GLY A 267 -4.43 -3.14 23.52
CA GLY A 267 -5.60 -3.01 24.38
C GLY A 267 -6.00 -4.36 24.98
N GLY A 268 -7.15 -4.39 25.66
CA GLY A 268 -7.68 -5.63 26.24
C GLY A 268 -8.76 -5.37 27.27
N THR A 269 -8.94 -6.28 28.21
CA THR A 269 -9.78 -6.09 29.39
C THR A 269 -8.91 -6.08 30.63
N ALA A 270 -9.16 -5.14 31.54
CA ALA A 270 -8.47 -5.02 32.81
C ALA A 270 -9.47 -5.06 33.95
N ASP A 271 -9.19 -5.90 34.94
CA ASP A 271 -9.93 -5.91 36.19
C ASP A 271 -9.47 -4.72 37.04
N VAL A 272 -10.36 -3.74 37.22
CA VAL A 272 -10.16 -2.60 38.10
C VAL A 272 -11.18 -2.70 39.22
N GLY A 273 -10.79 -3.34 40.32
CA GLY A 273 -11.63 -3.44 41.53
C GLY A 273 -12.80 -4.43 41.42
N GLY A 274 -12.64 -5.53 40.69
CA GLY A 274 -13.68 -6.55 40.46
C GLY A 274 -14.53 -6.29 39.21
N GLN A 275 -14.22 -5.24 38.44
CA GLN A 275 -14.93 -4.87 37.23
C GLN A 275 -14.00 -4.93 36.01
N MET A 276 -14.40 -5.72 35.02
CA MET A 276 -13.67 -5.86 33.76
C MET A 276 -13.91 -4.63 32.88
N VAL A 277 -12.94 -3.72 32.83
CA VAL A 277 -12.95 -2.50 32.01
C VAL A 277 -12.17 -2.74 30.72
N ARG A 278 -12.71 -2.30 29.57
CA ARG A 278 -12.00 -2.36 28.29
C ARG A 278 -10.92 -1.29 28.25
N VAL A 279 -9.67 -1.71 28.06
CA VAL A 279 -8.52 -0.82 27.86
C VAL A 279 -8.43 -0.51 26.36
N PRO A 280 -8.50 0.77 25.96
CA PRO A 280 -8.37 1.15 24.55
C PRO A 280 -6.99 0.78 24.01
N GLN A 281 -6.88 0.63 22.69
CA GLN A 281 -5.57 0.40 22.07
C GLN A 281 -4.71 1.67 22.21
N LEU A 282 -3.42 1.57 21.95
CA LEU A 282 -2.50 2.71 22.05
C LEU A 282 -3.03 3.94 21.28
N GLN A 283 -3.40 4.98 22.05
CA GLN A 283 -3.91 6.24 21.51
C GLN A 283 -2.77 7.25 21.39
N CYS A 284 -1.97 7.09 20.33
CA CYS A 284 -0.77 7.88 20.10
C CYS A 284 -0.98 9.10 19.18
N PHE A 285 -2.22 9.34 18.73
CA PHE A 285 -2.58 10.48 17.91
C PHE A 285 -3.47 11.47 18.67
N VAL A 286 -3.42 12.74 18.28
CA VAL A 286 -4.28 13.81 18.80
C VAL A 286 -4.87 14.66 17.67
N VAL A 287 -6.10 15.10 17.87
CA VAL A 287 -6.80 16.07 17.00
C VAL A 287 -7.33 17.24 17.81
N GLY A 288 -7.02 18.44 17.34
CA GLY A 288 -7.42 19.70 17.98
C GLY A 288 -6.59 20.05 19.21
N GLY A 289 -6.48 21.34 19.54
CA GLY A 289 -5.67 21.86 20.65
C GLY A 289 -4.61 22.84 20.17
N VAL A 290 -4.57 24.05 20.75
CA VAL A 290 -3.51 25.03 20.48
C VAL A 290 -2.21 24.46 21.06
N GLY A 291 -1.25 24.12 20.21
CA GLY A 291 0.04 23.55 20.64
C GLY A 291 -0.02 22.07 21.06
N GLY A 292 -1.08 21.32 20.73
CA GLY A 292 -1.18 19.88 20.99
C GLY A 292 -1.55 19.48 22.43
N VAL A 293 -1.63 20.44 23.36
CA VAL A 293 -2.03 20.20 24.76
C VAL A 293 -3.56 20.25 24.86
N GLY A 294 -4.19 19.12 25.21
CA GLY A 294 -5.64 19.01 25.43
C GLY A 294 -6.48 18.52 24.25
N GLY A 295 -5.86 17.98 23.19
CA GLY A 295 -6.56 17.40 22.04
C GLY A 295 -7.27 16.08 22.31
N ARG A 296 -8.27 15.74 21.49
CA ARG A 296 -8.92 14.41 21.52
C ARG A 296 -7.88 13.38 21.07
N LYS A 297 -7.63 12.37 21.92
CA LYS A 297 -6.78 11.24 21.57
C LYS A 297 -7.48 10.32 20.56
N MET A 298 -6.72 9.75 19.64
CA MET A 298 -7.21 8.85 18.59
C MET A 298 -6.35 7.60 18.49
N GLU A 299 -6.99 6.50 18.11
CA GLU A 299 -6.34 5.23 17.76
C GLU A 299 -5.90 5.23 16.29
N LEU A 300 -4.93 4.38 15.95
CA LEU A 300 -4.49 4.19 14.55
C LEU A 300 -5.66 3.86 13.62
N ARG A 301 -6.59 3.02 14.08
CA ARG A 301 -7.77 2.61 13.29
C ARG A 301 -8.64 3.79 12.88
N GLU A 302 -8.84 4.75 13.79
CA GLU A 302 -9.63 5.96 13.50
C GLU A 302 -8.92 6.82 12.44
N VAL A 303 -7.60 6.99 12.56
CA VAL A 303 -6.81 7.78 11.60
C VAL A 303 -6.82 7.15 10.20
N VAL A 304 -6.60 5.84 10.11
CA VAL A 304 -6.62 5.09 8.85
C VAL A 304 -8.00 5.15 8.21
N GLN A 305 -9.06 4.90 9.00
CA GLN A 305 -10.42 4.97 8.48
C GLN A 305 -10.78 6.36 7.98
N ARG A 306 -10.34 7.41 8.69
CA ARG A 306 -10.58 8.77 8.23
C ARG A 306 -9.90 9.06 6.90
N ALA A 307 -8.65 8.60 6.71
CA ALA A 307 -7.94 8.76 5.45
C ALA A 307 -8.68 8.06 4.29
N ILE A 308 -9.21 6.86 4.53
CA ILE A 308 -10.00 6.11 3.55
C ILE A 308 -11.32 6.80 3.23
N LEU A 309 -12.06 7.28 4.24
CA LEU A 309 -13.32 7.98 4.02
C LEU A 309 -13.13 9.30 3.27
N ASP A 310 -12.06 10.04 3.56
CA ASP A 310 -11.70 11.26 2.82
C ASP A 310 -11.38 10.98 1.36
N GLU A 311 -10.66 9.89 1.09
CA GLU A 311 -10.34 9.48 -0.27
C GLU A 311 -11.58 8.98 -1.02
N ALA A 312 -12.38 8.12 -0.38
CA ALA A 312 -13.62 7.62 -0.92
C ALA A 312 -14.62 8.75 -1.24
N ALA A 313 -14.67 9.80 -0.41
CA ALA A 313 -15.54 10.95 -0.63
C ALA A 313 -15.20 11.72 -1.92
N LYS A 314 -13.92 11.81 -2.31
CA LYS A 314 -13.51 12.47 -3.58
C LYS A 314 -14.15 11.82 -4.80
N TRP A 315 -14.43 10.52 -4.72
CA TRP A 315 -14.92 9.70 -5.82
C TRP A 315 -16.36 9.23 -5.63
N GLY A 316 -17.07 9.71 -4.60
CA GLY A 316 -18.44 9.28 -4.30
C GLY A 316 -18.56 7.82 -3.83
N LEU A 317 -17.47 7.23 -3.34
CA LEU A 317 -17.37 5.83 -2.91
C LEU A 317 -17.66 5.60 -1.43
N ALA A 318 -17.93 6.65 -0.64
CA ALA A 318 -18.08 6.54 0.82
C ALA A 318 -19.15 5.50 1.24
N GLY A 319 -20.23 5.34 0.46
CA GLY A 319 -21.26 4.33 0.70
C GLY A 319 -20.84 2.89 0.41
N GLN A 320 -19.78 2.69 -0.38
CA GLN A 320 -19.23 1.38 -0.78
C GLN A 320 -18.11 0.90 0.16
N ILE A 321 -17.70 1.73 1.12
CA ILE A 321 -16.71 1.34 2.12
C ILE A 321 -17.39 0.45 3.15
N ASP A 322 -17.00 -0.81 3.21
CA ASP A 322 -17.41 -1.82 4.17
C ASP A 322 -16.21 -2.69 4.56
N ASN A 323 -15.34 -2.10 5.37
CA ASN A 323 -14.02 -2.64 5.70
C ASN A 323 -13.91 -3.10 7.16
N GLY A 324 -15.06 -3.25 7.85
CA GLY A 324 -15.14 -3.66 9.25
C GLY A 324 -14.68 -2.61 10.27
N PHE A 325 -14.22 -1.44 9.83
CA PHE A 325 -13.88 -0.32 10.73
C PHE A 325 -15.13 0.54 10.95
N SER A 326 -15.20 1.22 12.11
CA SER A 326 -16.34 2.09 12.41
C SER A 326 -16.48 3.18 11.34
N LYS A 327 -17.70 3.41 10.85
CA LYS A 327 -17.98 4.54 9.94
C LYS A 327 -18.18 5.85 10.68
N ASP A 328 -18.39 5.79 12.00
CA ASP A 328 -18.60 6.96 12.86
C ASP A 328 -17.26 7.59 13.25
N VAL A 329 -16.56 8.14 12.25
CA VAL A 329 -15.30 8.86 12.43
C VAL A 329 -15.50 10.30 11.97
N SER A 330 -15.46 11.21 12.94
CA SER A 330 -15.68 12.65 12.72
C SER A 330 -14.70 13.22 11.68
N GLY A 331 -15.16 14.22 10.92
CA GLY A 331 -14.30 14.95 10.00
C GLY A 331 -13.15 15.66 10.73
N VAL A 332 -11.95 15.59 10.16
CA VAL A 332 -10.76 16.22 10.73
C VAL A 332 -10.08 17.12 9.71
N GLN A 333 -9.46 18.21 10.19
CA GLN A 333 -8.51 18.96 9.41
C GLN A 333 -7.13 18.31 9.58
N TRP A 334 -6.58 17.70 8.53
CA TRP A 334 -5.31 16.96 8.60
C TRP A 334 -4.10 17.78 9.11
N GLY A 335 -4.13 19.12 8.99
CA GLY A 335 -3.12 19.98 9.62
C GLY A 335 -3.16 19.98 11.16
N ALA A 336 -4.32 19.66 11.74
CA ALA A 336 -4.54 19.56 13.18
C ALA A 336 -4.51 18.11 13.70
N VAL A 337 -4.25 17.13 12.83
CA VAL A 337 -3.99 15.73 13.19
C VAL A 337 -2.49 15.56 13.38
N GLY A 338 -2.07 14.94 14.48
CA GLY A 338 -0.66 14.76 14.76
C GLY A 338 -0.41 13.98 16.04
N TRP A 339 0.77 14.20 16.61
CA TRP A 339 1.17 13.65 17.89
C TRP A 339 1.96 14.69 18.69
N VAL A 340 2.07 14.47 20.00
CA VAL A 340 2.85 15.32 20.89
C VAL A 340 4.14 14.60 21.23
N GLU A 341 5.27 15.20 20.87
CA GLU A 341 6.58 14.75 21.31
C GLU A 341 6.99 15.51 22.57
N ARG A 342 7.47 14.78 23.59
CA ARG A 342 8.00 15.38 24.81
C ARG A 342 9.51 15.43 24.73
N GLY A 343 10.08 16.63 24.71
CA GLY A 343 11.51 16.88 24.70
C GLY A 343 12.19 16.47 26.01
N ARG A 344 13.52 16.34 26.00
CA ARG A 344 14.32 16.06 27.21
C ARG A 344 14.23 17.19 28.26
N ASP A 345 13.88 18.38 27.82
CA ASP A 345 13.59 19.57 28.63
C ASP A 345 12.17 19.59 29.20
N GLY A 346 11.37 18.55 28.93
CA GLY A 346 9.99 18.42 29.38
C GLY A 346 8.98 19.22 28.56
N ARG A 347 9.41 19.96 27.53
CA ARG A 347 8.51 20.72 26.65
C ARG A 347 7.78 19.80 25.69
N GLU A 348 6.51 20.10 25.46
CA GLU A 348 5.67 19.38 24.52
C GLU A 348 5.65 20.11 23.17
N THR A 349 5.97 19.40 22.10
CA THR A 349 5.94 19.92 20.73
C THR A 349 4.98 19.10 19.89
N PHE A 350 4.02 19.77 19.26
CA PHE A 350 3.10 19.13 18.32
C PHE A 350 3.78 18.88 16.98
N ARG A 351 3.69 17.64 16.49
CA ARG A 351 4.11 17.23 15.15
C ARG A 351 2.87 16.90 14.34
N SER A 352 2.67 17.63 13.24
CA SER A 352 1.56 17.36 12.33
C SER A 352 1.83 16.09 11.53
N LEU A 353 0.77 15.33 11.27
CA LEU A 353 0.78 14.17 10.38
C LEU A 353 0.86 14.59 8.89
N ARG A 354 0.80 15.89 8.59
CA ARG A 354 1.20 16.43 7.28
C ARG A 354 2.72 16.26 7.11
N LEU A 355 3.11 15.16 6.49
CA LEU A 355 4.29 15.14 5.64
C LEU A 355 3.90 15.82 4.32
N THR A 356 4.29 17.09 4.18
CA THR A 356 4.29 17.81 2.89
C THR A 356 5.09 17.03 1.88
#